data_AF-A0A1G5JJ69-F1
#
_entry.id   AF-A0A1G5JJ69-F1
#
_cell.length_a   1.000
_cell.length_b   1.000
_cell.length_c   1.000
_cell.angle_alpha   90.00
_cell.angle_beta   90.00
_cell.angle_gamma   90.00
#
_symmetry.space_group_name_H-M   'P 1'
#
loop_
_entity.id
_entity.type
_entity.pdbx_description
1 polymer ?
#
loop_
_entity_poly.entity_id
_entity_poly.type
_entity_poly.pdbx_seq_one_letter_code
_entity_poly.pdbx_strand_id
1 'polypeptide(L)'
;MRPSWDEYFMEMAEVVKSRSTCIRRQVGAVIVKDKRLLASGYNGAPSGLKHCSETGCLRDKLNIPSGERHELCRGIHAEKYVLYK
;
A
#
# COMPACT_ATOMS: atom_id res chain seq x y z
N MET A 1 -19.75 20.22 7.68
CA MET A 1 -18.60 21.06 7.29
C MET A 1 -17.90 20.38 6.11
N ARG A 2 -17.41 21.12 5.11
CA ARG A 2 -16.75 20.54 3.92
C ARG A 2 -15.28 20.23 4.25
N PRO A 3 -14.76 19.01 4.00
CA PRO A 3 -13.35 18.70 4.22
C PRO A 3 -12.41 19.59 3.41
N SER A 4 -11.24 19.87 3.95
CA SER A 4 -10.11 20.42 3.20
C SER A 4 -9.65 19.44 2.13
N TRP A 5 -8.83 19.91 1.18
CA TRP A 5 -8.27 19.05 0.15
C TRP A 5 -7.38 17.95 0.73
N ASP A 6 -6.56 18.28 1.74
CA ASP A 6 -5.66 17.31 2.36
C ASP A 6 -6.44 16.22 3.10
N GLU A 7 -7.46 16.60 3.89
CA GLU A 7 -8.34 15.62 4.55
C GLU A 7 -9.04 14.72 3.53
N TYR A 8 -9.60 15.29 2.46
CA TYR A 8 -10.28 14.55 1.41
C TYR A 8 -9.37 13.51 0.74
N PHE A 9 -8.13 13.89 0.38
CA PHE A 9 -7.21 12.96 -0.25
C PHE A 9 -6.61 11.95 0.73
N MET A 10 -6.45 12.31 2.01
CA MET A 10 -6.04 11.37 3.05
C MET A 10 -7.13 10.34 3.35
N GLU A 11 -8.41 10.73 3.39
CA GLU A 11 -9.52 9.79 3.48
C GLU A 11 -9.54 8.82 2.31
N MET A 12 -9.27 9.29 1.09
CA MET A 12 -9.11 8.41 -0.07
C MET A 12 -7.95 7.42 0.11
N ALA A 13 -6.80 7.85 0.62
CA ALA A 13 -5.68 6.96 0.87
C ALA A 13 -6.02 5.88 1.91
N GLU A 14 -6.78 6.22 2.96
CA GLU A 14 -7.28 5.26 3.95
C GLU A 14 -8.29 4.26 3.36
N VAL A 15 -9.20 4.71 2.49
CA VAL A 15 -10.10 3.81 1.76
C VAL A 15 -9.31 2.87 0.84
N VAL A 16 -8.34 3.40 0.09
CA VAL A 16 -7.50 2.59 -0.81
C VAL A 16 -6.68 1.56 -0.03
N LYS A 17 -6.13 1.95 1.12
CA LYS A 17 -5.39 1.08 2.06
C LYS A 17 -6.18 -0.15 2.49
N SER A 18 -7.52 -0.06 2.61
CA SER A 18 -8.37 -1.19 3.01
C SER A 18 -8.28 -2.41 2.06
N ARG A 19 -7.81 -2.20 0.82
CA ARG A 19 -7.58 -3.26 -0.17
C ARG A 19 -6.22 -3.94 -0.04
N SER A 20 -5.34 -3.45 0.84
CA SER A 20 -4.04 -4.05 1.08
C SER A 20 -4.15 -5.48 1.59
N THR A 21 -3.37 -6.37 0.99
CA THR A 21 -3.29 -7.78 1.39
C THR A 21 -2.05 -8.09 2.23
N CYS A 22 -1.32 -7.05 2.65
CA CYS A 22 -0.19 -7.18 3.56
C CYS A 22 -0.69 -7.31 5.01
N ILE A 23 -0.26 -8.37 5.69
CA ILE A 23 -0.64 -8.63 7.09
C ILE A 23 0.18 -7.82 8.11
N ARG A 24 1.31 -7.22 7.71
CA ARG A 24 2.17 -6.43 8.60
C ARG A 24 1.72 -4.98 8.72
N ARG A 25 1.44 -4.39 7.56
CA ARG A 25 1.16 -2.96 7.38
C ARG A 25 0.29 -2.79 6.17
N GLN A 26 -0.88 -2.22 6.38
CA GLN A 26 -1.75 -1.80 5.30
C GLN A 26 -1.41 -0.35 4.97
N VAL A 27 -1.07 -0.08 3.70
CA VAL A 27 -0.70 1.25 3.22
C VAL A 27 -1.45 1.51 1.92
N GLY A 28 -2.01 2.72 1.81
CA GLY A 28 -2.62 3.25 0.61
C GLY A 28 -1.90 4.52 0.19
N ALA A 29 -1.88 4.78 -1.10
CA ALA A 29 -1.25 5.93 -1.71
C ALA A 29 -2.17 6.50 -2.79
N VAL A 30 -2.16 7.82 -2.92
CA VAL A 30 -2.86 8.57 -3.97
C VAL A 30 -1.89 9.55 -4.59
N ILE A 31 -1.94 9.70 -5.91
CA ILE A 31 -1.22 10.74 -6.64
C ILE A 31 -2.23 11.80 -7.05
N VAL A 32 -1.97 13.05 -6.67
CA VAL A 32 -2.85 14.18 -6.92
C VAL A 32 -2.07 15.27 -7.65
N LYS A 33 -2.71 15.90 -8.63
CA LYS A 33 -2.19 17.09 -9.31
C LYS A 33 -3.33 18.07 -9.55
N ASP A 34 -3.11 19.35 -9.25
CA ASP A 34 -4.12 20.41 -9.46
C ASP A 34 -5.49 20.07 -8.84
N LYS A 35 -5.48 19.51 -7.63
CA LYS A 35 -6.67 19.03 -6.89
C LYS A 35 -7.47 17.94 -7.63
N ARG A 36 -6.83 17.18 -8.52
CA ARG A 36 -7.40 16.03 -9.22
C ARG A 36 -6.63 14.77 -8.85
N LEU A 37 -7.37 13.71 -8.51
CA LEU A 37 -6.81 12.38 -8.33
C LEU A 37 -6.35 11.85 -9.69
N LEU A 38 -5.07 11.52 -9.82
CA LEU A 38 -4.49 10.93 -11.02
C LEU A 38 -4.44 9.40 -10.93
N ALA A 39 -4.03 8.88 -9.78
CA ALA A 39 -3.88 7.46 -9.55
C ALA A 39 -4.02 7.11 -8.06
N SER A 40 -4.37 5.87 -7.78
CA SER A 40 -4.39 5.32 -6.42
C SER A 40 -3.83 3.89 -6.39
N GLY A 41 -3.22 3.52 -5.28
CA GLY A 41 -2.59 2.21 -5.12
C GLY A 41 -2.46 1.81 -3.67
N TYR A 42 -2.34 0.52 -3.42
CA TYR A 42 -2.12 -0.07 -2.10
C TYR A 42 -0.99 -1.07 -2.16
N ASN A 43 -0.36 -1.35 -1.03
CA ASN A 43 0.71 -2.33 -0.97
C ASN A 43 0.18 -3.77 -1.01
N GLY A 44 0.88 -4.66 -1.72
CA GLY A 44 0.47 -6.04 -1.88
C GLY A 44 1.37 -6.83 -2.81
N ALA A 45 1.16 -8.14 -2.89
CA ALA A 45 1.86 -8.96 -3.87
C ALA A 45 1.48 -8.52 -5.31
N PRO A 46 2.42 -8.56 -6.27
CA PRO A 46 2.13 -8.32 -7.69
C PRO A 46 0.99 -9.21 -8.21
N SER A 47 0.32 -8.74 -9.27
CA SER A 47 -0.74 -9.50 -9.94
C SER A 47 -0.27 -10.91 -10.33
N GLY A 48 -1.11 -11.91 -10.07
CA GLY A 48 -0.81 -13.32 -10.38
C GLY A 48 -0.02 -14.08 -9.29
N LEU A 49 0.42 -13.40 -8.23
CA LEU A 49 1.09 -14.05 -7.09
C LEU A 49 0.18 -14.11 -5.87
N LYS A 50 0.27 -15.21 -5.10
CA LYS A 50 -0.48 -15.36 -3.83
C LYS A 50 -0.17 -14.25 -2.85
N HIS A 51 -1.17 -13.73 -2.17
CA HIS A 51 -1.00 -12.63 -1.24
C HIS A 51 -0.41 -13.07 0.11
N CYS A 52 0.10 -12.10 0.89
CA CYS A 52 0.58 -12.37 2.27
C CYS A 52 -0.56 -12.87 3.17
N SER A 53 -1.80 -12.47 2.91
CA SER A 53 -3.00 -12.99 3.57
C SER A 53 -3.23 -14.49 3.33
N GLU A 54 -2.68 -15.07 2.26
CA GLU A 54 -2.81 -16.49 1.94
C GLU A 54 -1.60 -17.32 2.41
N THR A 55 -0.39 -16.77 2.29
CA THR A 55 0.86 -17.54 2.56
C THR A 55 1.56 -17.16 3.86
N GLY A 56 1.08 -16.12 4.55
CA GLY A 56 1.80 -15.44 5.62
C GLY A 56 2.94 -14.56 5.10
N CYS A 57 3.71 -13.98 6.03
CA CYS A 57 4.85 -13.12 5.74
C CYS A 57 6.17 -13.75 6.20
N LEU A 58 7.11 -13.95 5.27
CA LEU A 58 8.45 -14.46 5.59
C LEU A 58 9.20 -13.53 6.54
N ARG A 59 9.00 -12.21 6.38
CA ARG A 59 9.65 -11.22 7.22
C ARG A 59 9.15 -11.26 8.68
N ASP A 60 7.90 -11.64 8.93
CA ASP A 60 7.40 -11.85 10.30
C ASP A 60 7.98 -13.14 10.89
N LYS A 61 7.98 -14.23 10.11
CA LYS A 61 8.53 -15.52 10.54
C LYS A 61 9.99 -15.44 10.97
N LEU A 62 10.76 -14.55 10.34
CA LEU A 62 12.18 -14.33 10.63
C LEU A 62 12.44 -13.13 11.56
N ASN A 63 11.39 -12.52 12.13
CA ASN A 63 11.48 -11.32 12.99
C ASN A 63 12.32 -10.18 12.37
N ILE A 64 12.14 -9.92 11.07
CA ILE A 64 12.88 -8.90 10.35
C ILE A 64 12.36 -7.50 10.70
N PRO A 65 13.21 -6.59 11.22
CA PRO A 65 12.85 -5.22 11.52
C PRO A 65 12.37 -4.42 10.31
N SER A 66 11.76 -3.27 10.59
CA SER A 66 11.44 -2.27 9.56
C SER A 66 12.71 -1.70 8.97
N GLY A 67 12.73 -1.42 7.65
CA GLY A 67 13.89 -0.81 6.99
C GLY A 67 15.02 -1.77 6.63
N GLU A 68 14.89 -3.05 6.99
CA GLU A 68 15.91 -4.06 6.72
C GLU A 68 15.40 -5.15 5.78
N ARG A 69 16.30 -5.78 5.03
CA ARG A 69 16.09 -7.00 4.22
C ARG A 69 14.84 -6.94 3.31
N HIS A 70 14.68 -5.83 2.59
CA HIS A 70 13.53 -5.57 1.73
C HIS A 70 13.38 -6.59 0.60
N GLU A 71 14.47 -7.22 0.16
CA GLU A 71 14.50 -8.31 -0.81
C GLU A 71 13.68 -9.55 -0.39
N LEU A 72 13.43 -9.73 0.92
CA LEU A 72 12.56 -10.78 1.44
C LEU A 72 11.06 -10.41 1.40
N CYS A 73 10.72 -9.16 1.06
CA CYS A 73 9.34 -8.72 0.94
C CYS A 73 8.78 -9.12 -0.42
N ARG A 74 7.66 -9.85 -0.41
CA ARG A 74 6.92 -10.18 -1.63
C ARG A 74 6.00 -9.06 -2.11
N GLY A 75 5.69 -8.11 -1.22
CA GLY A 75 4.80 -7.00 -1.49
C GLY A 75 5.52 -5.83 -2.14
N ILE A 76 4.91 -5.25 -3.16
CA ILE A 76 5.27 -3.93 -3.68
C ILE A 76 4.61 -2.89 -2.77
N HIS A 77 5.34 -1.84 -2.43
CA HIS A 77 4.80 -0.74 -1.62
C HIS A 77 3.75 0.08 -2.37
N ALA A 78 2.83 0.72 -1.65
CA ALA A 78 1.73 1.48 -2.23
C ALA A 78 2.23 2.63 -3.11
N GLU A 79 3.23 3.38 -2.64
CA GLU A 79 3.85 4.50 -3.36
C GLU A 79 4.52 4.07 -4.67
N LYS A 80 5.03 2.83 -4.71
CA LYS A 80 5.61 2.26 -5.92
C LYS A 80 4.51 1.76 -6.84
N TYR A 81 3.54 1.03 -6.30
CA TYR A 81 2.46 0.40 -7.07
C TYR A 81 1.61 1.44 -7.81
N VAL A 82 1.33 2.59 -7.20
CA VAL A 82 0.56 3.68 -7.80
C VAL A 82 1.26 4.34 -9.01
N LEU A 83 2.57 4.15 -9.19
CA LEU A 83 3.32 4.65 -10.34
C LEU A 83 3.33 3.68 -11.54
N TYR A 84 3.07 2.39 -11.31
CA TYR A 84 3.10 1.34 -12.34
C TYR A 84 1.71 0.93 -12.83
N LYS A 85 0.65 1.55 -12.32
CA LYS A 85 -0.73 1.42 -12.78
C LYS A 85 -1.18 2.69 -13.44
#